data_AF-A0A9E0VLR9-F1
#
_entry.id   AF-A0A9E0VLR9-F1
#
_cell.length_a   1.000
_cell.length_b   1.000
_cell.length_c   1.000
_cell.angle_alpha   90.00
_cell.angle_beta   90.00
_cell.angle_gamma   90.00
#
_symmetry.space_group_name_H-M   'P 1'
#
loop_
_entity.id
_entity.type
_entity.pdbx_description
1 polymer ?
#
loop_
_entity_poly.entity_id
_entity_poly.type
_entity_poly.pdbx_seq_one_letter_code
_entity_poly.pdbx_strand_id
1 'polypeptide(L)'
;MRKAINAILIFAFMAISANSYSQKYNNGLVDKTVAIIGNDMIQLSTIEAEVQMMMVQGITSDHNIRCEILEDLLKNKLLLTQARLDSIIVSPENVEAELGNRIQQVLTQLGGEKALEEYFKKPLFKLRQEWREAIHEQLLTQEMQRKVAQGAPELTPSDVQAFYDRTPKDSLPIISTQYQIKQIVLYPNKEAAVMA
;
A
#
# COMPACT_ATOMS: atom_id res chain seq x y z
N MET A 1 35.16 -62.29 -2.39
CA MET A 1 33.95 -61.87 -1.66
C MET A 1 33.80 -60.36 -1.50
N ARG A 2 34.81 -59.62 -0.99
CA ARG A 2 34.73 -58.14 -0.85
C ARG A 2 34.42 -57.35 -2.13
N LYS A 3 34.98 -57.75 -3.28
CA LYS A 3 34.72 -57.09 -4.57
C LYS A 3 33.27 -57.27 -5.08
N ALA A 4 32.66 -58.42 -4.78
CA ALA A 4 31.26 -58.69 -5.14
C ALA A 4 30.30 -57.89 -4.25
N ILE A 5 30.61 -57.76 -2.95
CA ILE A 5 29.83 -56.97 -2.00
C ILE A 5 29.88 -55.47 -2.36
N ASN A 6 31.06 -54.95 -2.75
CA ASN A 6 31.19 -53.57 -3.20
C ASN A 6 30.45 -53.31 -4.52
N ALA A 7 30.44 -54.26 -5.45
CA ALA A 7 29.69 -54.13 -6.70
C ALA A 7 28.18 -54.10 -6.46
N ILE A 8 27.67 -54.90 -5.52
CA ILE A 8 26.25 -54.92 -5.12
C ILE A 8 25.86 -53.60 -4.43
N LEU A 9 26.72 -53.05 -3.56
CA LEU A 9 26.48 -51.76 -2.91
C LEU A 9 26.44 -50.59 -3.89
N ILE A 10 27.32 -50.58 -4.90
CA ILE A 10 27.33 -49.54 -5.95
C ILE A 10 26.07 -49.65 -6.82
N PHE A 11 25.66 -50.86 -7.18
CA PHE A 11 24.45 -51.09 -7.96
C PHE A 11 23.18 -50.70 -7.17
N ALA A 12 23.14 -50.97 -5.87
CA ALA A 12 22.06 -50.54 -4.99
C ALA A 12 21.99 -49.01 -4.85
N PHE A 13 23.15 -48.33 -4.75
CA PHE A 13 23.19 -46.86 -4.69
C PHE A 13 22.74 -46.20 -6.00
N MET A 14 23.06 -46.81 -7.15
CA MET A 14 22.65 -46.33 -8.47
C MET A 14 21.18 -46.61 -8.80
N ALA A 15 20.57 -47.64 -8.20
CA ALA A 15 19.15 -47.94 -8.33
C ALA A 15 18.26 -46.97 -7.51
N ILE A 16 18.79 -46.38 -6.44
CA ILE A 16 18.05 -45.43 -5.59
C ILE A 16 17.97 -44.04 -6.27
N SER A 17 18.98 -43.63 -7.04
CA SER A 17 18.96 -42.35 -7.79
C SER A 17 18.07 -42.37 -9.05
N ALA A 18 17.72 -43.55 -9.57
CA ALA A 18 16.82 -43.68 -10.73
C ALA A 18 15.34 -43.36 -10.39
N ASN A 19 14.99 -43.24 -9.11
CA ASN A 19 13.64 -42.89 -8.65
C ASN A 19 13.49 -41.42 -8.23
N SER A 20 14.44 -40.55 -8.58
CA SER A 20 14.29 -39.10 -8.44
C SER A 20 13.34 -38.55 -9.50
N TYR A 21 12.05 -38.83 -9.35
CA TYR A 21 11.02 -38.09 -10.05
C TYR A 21 11.01 -36.66 -9.50
N SER A 22 11.31 -35.68 -10.35
CA SER A 22 11.00 -34.28 -10.06
C SER A 22 9.53 -34.17 -9.65
N GLN A 23 9.24 -33.48 -8.55
CA GLN A 23 7.88 -33.35 -8.01
C GLN A 23 7.00 -32.62 -9.03
N LYS A 24 6.30 -33.37 -9.88
CA LYS A 24 5.19 -32.83 -10.69
C LYS A 24 4.01 -32.62 -9.75
N TYR A 25 3.83 -31.38 -9.32
CA TYR A 25 2.64 -30.93 -8.60
C TYR A 25 1.42 -31.07 -9.50
N ASN A 26 0.73 -32.21 -9.44
CA ASN A 26 -0.47 -32.48 -10.26
C ASN A 26 -1.67 -31.59 -9.91
N ASN A 27 -1.62 -30.85 -8.79
CA ASN A 27 -2.68 -29.95 -8.32
C ASN A 27 -2.17 -28.86 -7.35
N GLY A 28 -0.86 -28.58 -7.35
CA GLY A 28 -0.31 -27.50 -6.52
C GLY A 28 -0.69 -26.16 -7.14
N LEU A 29 -1.35 -25.27 -6.38
CA LEU A 29 -1.45 -23.86 -6.74
C LEU A 29 -0.03 -23.28 -6.79
N VAL A 30 0.63 -23.39 -7.93
CA VAL A 30 1.81 -22.58 -8.21
C VAL A 30 1.30 -21.18 -8.45
N ASP A 31 1.80 -20.23 -7.66
CA ASP A 31 1.43 -18.83 -7.79
C ASP A 31 1.76 -18.35 -9.20
N LYS A 32 0.73 -17.83 -9.89
CA LYS A 32 0.84 -17.44 -11.29
C LYS A 32 1.23 -15.98 -11.39
N THR A 33 2.08 -15.65 -12.34
CA THR A 33 2.32 -14.26 -12.74
C THR A 33 1.19 -13.81 -13.67
N VAL A 34 0.49 -12.75 -13.27
CA VAL A 34 -0.62 -12.19 -14.04
C VAL A 34 -0.13 -11.10 -14.99
N ALA A 35 0.82 -10.28 -14.54
CA ALA A 35 1.41 -9.20 -15.32
C ALA A 35 2.86 -8.92 -14.91
N ILE A 36 3.63 -8.31 -15.82
CA ILE A 36 5.01 -7.90 -15.62
C ILE A 36 5.15 -6.47 -16.14
N ILE A 37 5.75 -5.59 -15.34
CA ILE A 37 6.02 -4.19 -15.69
C ILE A 37 7.49 -3.89 -15.36
N GLY A 38 8.30 -3.64 -16.38
CA GLY A 38 9.74 -3.44 -16.20
C GLY A 38 10.38 -4.67 -15.54
N ASN A 39 10.88 -4.47 -14.31
CA ASN A 39 11.49 -5.53 -13.50
C ASN A 39 10.56 -6.09 -12.41
N ASP A 40 9.37 -5.52 -12.23
CA ASP A 40 8.42 -5.94 -11.21
C ASP A 40 7.35 -6.88 -11.80
N MET A 41 6.91 -7.85 -11.00
CA MET A 41 5.88 -8.81 -11.37
C MET A 41 4.68 -8.74 -10.43
N ILE A 42 3.48 -8.91 -10.98
CA ILE A 42 2.23 -9.00 -10.22
C ILE A 42 1.80 -10.47 -10.18
N GLN A 43 1.68 -11.00 -8.97
CA GLN A 43 1.27 -12.37 -8.70
C GLN A 43 -0.23 -12.46 -8.46
N LEU A 44 -0.80 -13.63 -8.76
CA LEU A 44 -2.22 -13.91 -8.49
C LEU A 44 -2.51 -13.86 -6.99
N SER A 45 -1.57 -14.34 -6.16
CA SER A 45 -1.69 -14.29 -4.70
C SER A 45 -1.87 -12.86 -4.17
N THR A 46 -1.19 -11.87 -4.76
CA THR A 46 -1.33 -10.47 -4.39
C THR A 46 -2.73 -9.94 -4.67
N ILE A 47 -3.30 -10.27 -5.84
CA ILE A 47 -4.65 -9.84 -6.21
C ILE A 47 -5.68 -10.46 -5.28
N GLU A 48 -5.60 -11.77 -5.02
CA GLU A 48 -6.57 -12.46 -4.14
C GLU A 48 -6.45 -11.99 -2.68
N ALA A 49 -5.25 -11.63 -2.21
CA ALA A 49 -5.06 -11.04 -0.88
C ALA A 49 -5.78 -9.69 -0.75
N GLU A 50 -5.69 -8.84 -1.78
CA GLU A 50 -6.37 -7.54 -1.81
C GLU A 50 -7.89 -7.70 -1.91
N VAL A 51 -8.38 -8.64 -2.74
CA VAL A 51 -9.80 -9.01 -2.80
C VAL A 51 -10.29 -9.45 -1.42
N GLN A 52 -9.55 -10.31 -0.73
CA GLN A 52 -9.92 -10.79 0.60
C GLN A 52 -10.00 -9.62 1.60
N MET A 53 -9.08 -8.66 1.53
CA MET A 53 -9.12 -7.47 2.39
C MET A 53 -10.36 -6.61 2.13
N MET A 54 -10.74 -6.39 0.88
CA MET A 54 -11.96 -5.65 0.53
C MET A 54 -13.25 -6.38 0.92
N MET A 55 -13.27 -7.71 0.81
CA MET A 55 -14.40 -8.51 1.27
C MET A 55 -14.63 -8.38 2.78
N VAL A 56 -13.56 -8.30 3.57
CA VAL A 56 -13.65 -8.05 5.03
C VAL A 56 -14.24 -6.66 5.33
N GLN A 57 -14.02 -5.68 4.44
CA GLN A 57 -14.60 -4.33 4.57
C GLN A 57 -16.06 -4.24 4.10
N GLY A 58 -16.65 -5.35 3.63
CA GLY A 58 -18.04 -5.42 3.21
C GLY A 58 -18.28 -5.11 1.72
N ILE A 59 -17.22 -5.00 0.92
CA ILE A 59 -17.33 -4.84 -0.54
C ILE A 59 -17.59 -6.23 -1.15
N THR A 60 -18.71 -6.38 -1.86
CA THR A 60 -19.08 -7.66 -2.50
C THR A 60 -18.19 -7.94 -3.70
N SER A 61 -17.64 -9.16 -3.80
CA SER A 61 -16.77 -9.60 -4.91
C SER A 61 -17.53 -9.75 -6.23
N ASP A 62 -17.75 -8.65 -6.95
CA ASP A 62 -18.16 -8.70 -8.35
C ASP A 62 -16.95 -9.08 -9.24
N HIS A 63 -17.22 -9.61 -10.43
CA HIS A 63 -16.19 -10.04 -11.40
C HIS A 63 -15.24 -8.89 -11.77
N ASN A 64 -15.70 -7.64 -11.71
CA ASN A 64 -14.91 -6.45 -12.03
C ASN A 64 -13.86 -6.08 -10.99
N ILE A 65 -14.02 -6.47 -9.71
CA ILE A 65 -13.11 -6.02 -8.65
C ILE A 65 -11.69 -6.53 -8.85
N ARG A 66 -11.53 -7.77 -9.33
CA ARG A 66 -10.19 -8.31 -9.65
C ARG A 66 -9.51 -7.50 -10.75
N CYS A 67 -10.29 -7.05 -11.74
CA CYS A 67 -9.78 -6.22 -12.83
C CYS A 67 -9.40 -4.83 -12.35
N GLU A 68 -10.22 -4.20 -11.49
CA GLU A 68 -9.93 -2.90 -10.89
C GLU A 68 -8.67 -2.94 -10.02
N ILE A 69 -8.54 -3.94 -9.14
CA ILE A 69 -7.33 -4.16 -8.35
C ILE A 69 -6.11 -4.35 -9.26
N LEU A 70 -6.24 -5.18 -10.29
CA LEU A 70 -5.15 -5.41 -11.22
C LEU A 70 -4.75 -4.10 -11.91
N GLU A 71 -5.72 -3.30 -12.35
CA GLU A 71 -5.48 -2.00 -12.98
C GLU A 71 -4.74 -1.04 -12.03
N ASP A 72 -5.14 -0.98 -10.76
CA ASP A 72 -4.50 -0.12 -9.77
C ASP A 72 -3.09 -0.62 -9.41
N LEU A 73 -2.89 -1.93 -9.28
CA LEU A 73 -1.56 -2.52 -9.12
C LEU A 73 -0.66 -2.22 -10.34
N LEU A 74 -1.21 -2.29 -11.56
CA LEU A 74 -0.50 -1.94 -12.78
C LEU A 74 -0.09 -0.46 -12.78
N LYS A 75 -1.00 0.45 -12.45
CA LYS A 75 -0.71 1.90 -12.36
C LYS A 75 0.38 2.19 -11.33
N ASN A 76 0.30 1.58 -10.15
CA ASN A 76 1.28 1.76 -9.09
C ASN A 76 2.67 1.26 -9.50
N LYS A 77 2.76 0.06 -10.08
CA LYS A 77 4.04 -0.50 -10.55
C LYS A 77 4.62 0.26 -11.76
N LEU A 78 3.77 0.80 -12.63
CA LEU A 78 4.18 1.68 -13.71
C LEU A 78 4.84 2.96 -13.16
N LEU A 79 4.18 3.62 -12.20
CA LEU A 79 4.70 4.83 -11.56
C LEU A 79 5.98 4.56 -10.78
N LEU A 80 6.07 3.44 -10.07
CA LEU A 80 7.29 3.01 -9.39
C LEU A 80 8.45 2.81 -10.38
N THR A 81 8.19 2.15 -11.50
CA THR A 81 9.19 1.96 -12.57
C THR A 81 9.63 3.30 -13.13
N GLN A 82 8.70 4.22 -13.38
CA GLN A 82 9.03 5.56 -13.85
C GLN A 82 9.83 6.35 -12.79
N ALA A 83 9.51 6.24 -11.51
CA ALA A 83 10.25 6.89 -10.42
C ALA A 83 11.71 6.45 -10.37
N ARG A 84 11.96 5.15 -10.60
CA ARG A 84 13.32 4.59 -10.70
C ARG A 84 14.06 5.11 -11.94
N LEU A 85 13.39 5.18 -13.09
CA LEU A 85 13.96 5.74 -14.33
C LEU A 85 14.31 7.23 -14.19
N ASP A 86 13.42 8.00 -13.57
CA ASP A 86 13.59 9.43 -13.29
C ASP A 86 14.54 9.70 -12.11
N SER A 87 15.07 8.66 -11.48
CA SER A 87 16.00 8.74 -10.34
C SER A 87 15.47 9.61 -9.19
N ILE A 88 14.19 9.47 -8.86
CA ILE A 88 13.62 10.12 -7.67
C ILE A 88 14.25 9.53 -6.42
N ILE A 89 14.68 10.40 -5.50
CA ILE A 89 15.30 10.01 -4.24
C ILE A 89 14.34 10.40 -3.11
N VAL A 90 14.06 9.43 -2.23
CA VAL A 90 13.30 9.64 -1.00
C VAL A 90 14.26 9.72 0.17
N SER A 91 14.01 10.64 1.11
CA SER A 91 14.82 10.75 2.32
C SER A 91 14.71 9.48 3.19
N PRO A 92 15.82 8.89 3.64
CA PRO A 92 15.78 7.77 4.59
C PRO A 92 15.05 8.11 5.88
N GLU A 93 15.10 9.37 6.32
CA GLU A 93 14.41 9.83 7.53
C GLU A 93 12.89 9.73 7.39
N ASN A 94 12.36 10.05 6.20
CA ASN A 94 10.92 9.91 5.92
C ASN A 94 10.49 8.45 5.93
N VAL A 95 11.33 7.55 5.39
CA VAL A 95 11.07 6.11 5.39
C VAL A 95 11.02 5.58 6.82
N GLU A 96 11.99 5.95 7.67
CA GLU A 96 12.02 5.51 9.07
C GLU A 96 10.87 6.10 9.90
N ALA A 97 10.47 7.36 9.63
CA ALA A 97 9.32 7.98 10.26
C ALA A 97 8.02 7.23 9.93
N GLU A 98 7.76 6.93 8.65
CA GLU A 98 6.59 6.17 8.23
C GLU A 98 6.61 4.73 8.72
N LEU A 99 7.78 4.09 8.73
CA LEU A 99 7.96 2.76 9.30
C LEU A 99 7.62 2.73 10.79
N GLY A 100 8.09 3.73 11.54
CA GLY A 100 7.77 3.90 12.96
C GLY A 100 6.26 4.06 13.19
N ASN A 101 5.62 4.93 12.42
CA ASN A 101 4.17 5.16 12.48
C ASN A 101 3.38 3.88 12.18
N ARG A 102 3.76 3.16 11.11
CA ARG A 102 3.09 1.92 10.71
C ARG A 102 3.20 0.83 11.78
N ILE A 103 4.39 0.66 12.35
CA ILE A 103 4.62 -0.31 13.43
C ILE A 103 3.81 0.06 14.66
N GLN A 104 3.83 1.33 15.06
CA GLN A 104 3.08 1.79 16.22
C GLN A 104 1.58 1.56 16.04
N GLN A 105 1.03 1.82 14.85
CA GLN A 105 -0.36 1.57 14.52
C GLN A 105 -0.72 0.09 14.69
N VAL A 106 0.09 -0.81 14.15
CA VAL A 106 -0.16 -2.26 14.24
C VAL A 106 0.02 -2.77 15.68
N LEU A 107 1.01 -2.26 16.41
CA LEU A 107 1.22 -2.60 17.83
C LEU A 107 0.00 -2.20 18.67
N THR A 108 -0.57 -1.02 18.43
CA THR A 108 -1.77 -0.56 19.14
C THR A 108 -3.01 -1.38 18.78
N GLN A 109 -3.15 -1.81 17.52
CA GLN A 109 -4.27 -2.65 17.09
C GLN A 109 -4.20 -4.08 17.63
N LEU A 110 -3.00 -4.68 17.67
CA LEU A 110 -2.79 -6.07 18.10
C LEU A 110 -2.50 -6.21 19.60
N GLY A 111 -2.26 -5.11 20.31
CA GLY A 111 -2.06 -5.12 21.77
C GLY A 111 -0.63 -5.46 22.23
N GLY A 112 0.37 -5.22 21.38
CA GLY A 112 1.80 -5.34 21.75
C GLY A 112 2.64 -6.21 20.81
N GLU A 113 3.94 -6.28 21.09
CA GLU A 113 4.94 -6.92 20.21
C GLU A 113 4.73 -8.44 20.09
N LYS A 114 4.43 -9.13 21.20
CA LYS A 114 4.22 -10.59 21.19
C LYS A 114 3.05 -11.00 20.31
N ALA A 115 1.94 -10.27 20.38
CA ALA A 115 0.76 -10.53 19.57
C ALA A 115 1.02 -10.27 18.07
N LEU A 116 1.86 -9.28 17.76
CA LEU A 116 2.30 -8.99 16.40
C LEU A 116 3.15 -10.13 15.83
N GLU A 117 4.12 -10.63 16.59
CA GLU A 117 4.96 -11.76 16.16
C GLU A 117 4.15 -13.06 15.98
N GLU A 118 3.16 -13.30 16.86
CA GLU A 118 2.25 -14.45 16.75
C GLU A 118 1.34 -14.36 15.51
N TYR A 119 0.81 -13.16 15.22
CA TYR A 119 -0.06 -12.93 14.06
C TYR A 119 0.68 -13.12 12.73
N PHE A 120 1.84 -12.49 12.58
CA PHE A 120 2.63 -12.54 11.34
C PHE A 120 3.56 -13.76 11.27
N LYS A 121 3.72 -14.52 12.36
CA LYS A 121 4.63 -15.67 12.48
C LYS A 121 6.07 -15.33 12.10
N LYS A 122 6.48 -14.08 12.31
CA LYS A 122 7.79 -13.54 11.97
C LYS A 122 8.27 -12.62 13.10
N PRO A 123 9.58 -12.59 13.40
CA PRO A 123 10.11 -11.67 14.40
C PRO A 123 10.02 -10.22 13.90
N LEU A 124 9.84 -9.27 14.84
CA LEU A 124 9.63 -7.85 14.52
C LEU A 124 10.74 -7.26 13.64
N PHE A 125 12.00 -7.65 13.87
CA PHE A 125 13.12 -7.18 13.05
C PHE A 125 12.98 -7.54 11.56
N LYS A 126 12.50 -8.75 11.23
CA LYS A 126 12.30 -9.14 9.84
C LYS A 126 11.14 -8.39 9.21
N LEU A 127 10.06 -8.21 9.95
CA LEU A 127 8.92 -7.40 9.49
C LEU A 127 9.35 -5.95 9.22
N ARG A 128 10.18 -5.38 10.09
CA ARG A 128 10.79 -4.05 9.87
C ARG A 128 11.56 -3.96 8.56
N GLN A 129 12.36 -4.97 8.22
CA GLN A 129 13.11 -4.99 6.97
C GLN A 129 12.19 -5.09 5.75
N GLU A 130 11.20 -5.98 5.79
CA GLU A 130 10.23 -6.15 4.69
C GLU A 130 9.40 -4.88 4.48
N TRP A 131 8.90 -4.28 5.57
CA TRP A 131 8.09 -3.06 5.49
C TRP A 131 8.90 -1.83 5.12
N ARG A 132 10.17 -1.75 5.50
CA ARG A 132 11.05 -0.65 5.07
C ARG A 132 11.11 -0.57 3.55
N GLU A 133 11.36 -1.70 2.89
CA GLU A 133 11.44 -1.75 1.44
C GLU A 133 10.09 -1.38 0.80
N ALA A 134 8.99 -1.95 1.31
CA ALA A 134 7.65 -1.64 0.83
C ALA A 134 7.28 -0.16 0.99
N ILE A 135 7.60 0.45 2.13
CA ILE A 135 7.36 1.88 2.40
C ILE A 135 8.24 2.75 1.50
N HIS A 136 9.49 2.37 1.27
CA HIS A 136 10.36 3.07 0.34
C HIS A 136 9.78 3.07 -1.09
N GLU A 137 9.33 1.91 -1.60
CA GLU A 137 8.64 1.82 -2.90
C GLU A 137 7.35 2.67 -2.93
N GLN A 138 6.58 2.66 -1.85
CA GLN A 138 5.36 3.45 -1.73
C GLN A 138 5.66 4.95 -1.81
N LEU A 139 6.66 5.43 -1.07
CA LEU A 139 7.06 6.84 -1.07
C LEU A 139 7.59 7.27 -2.44
N LEU A 140 8.36 6.43 -3.13
CA LEU A 140 8.80 6.70 -4.51
C LEU A 140 7.61 6.87 -5.46
N THR A 141 6.62 6.01 -5.33
CA THR A 141 5.40 6.05 -6.15
C THR A 141 4.61 7.33 -5.89
N GLN A 142 4.45 7.72 -4.62
CA GLN A 142 3.76 8.96 -4.24
C GLN A 142 4.49 10.21 -4.75
N GLU A 143 5.82 10.25 -4.67
CA GLU A 143 6.61 11.35 -5.21
C GLU A 143 6.47 11.47 -6.73
N MET A 144 6.43 10.35 -7.44
CA MET A 144 6.17 10.33 -8.87
C MET A 144 4.76 10.81 -9.21
N GLN A 145 3.73 10.37 -8.46
CA GLN A 145 2.37 10.88 -8.63
C GLN A 145 2.31 12.40 -8.43
N ARG A 146 2.98 12.92 -7.39
CA ARG A 146 3.06 14.36 -7.12
C ARG A 146 3.73 15.11 -8.28
N LYS A 147 4.83 14.58 -8.82
CA LYS A 147 5.51 15.15 -9.99
C LYS A 147 4.63 15.17 -11.24
N VAL A 148 3.90 14.07 -11.50
CA VAL A 148 2.94 14.01 -12.61
C VAL A 148 1.82 15.03 -12.42
N ALA A 149 1.28 15.16 -11.21
CA ALA A 149 0.23 16.13 -10.90
C ALA A 149 0.69 17.58 -11.07
N GLN A 150 1.95 17.90 -10.76
CA GLN A 150 2.52 19.24 -11.00
C GLN A 150 2.63 19.60 -12.48
N GLY A 151 2.64 18.61 -13.37
CA GLY A 151 2.59 18.85 -14.83
C GLY A 151 1.20 19.21 -15.34
N ALA A 152 0.15 19.12 -14.51
CA ALA A 152 -1.19 19.51 -14.91
C ALA A 152 -1.30 21.04 -15.05
N PRO A 153 -2.01 21.55 -16.08
CA PRO A 153 -2.28 22.98 -16.22
C PRO A 153 -2.98 23.55 -14.98
N GLU A 154 -2.65 24.79 -14.61
CA GLU A 154 -3.36 25.50 -13.55
C GLU A 154 -4.83 25.70 -13.92
N LEU A 155 -5.71 25.55 -12.93
CA LEU A 155 -7.15 25.79 -13.08
C LEU A 155 -7.40 27.27 -13.37
N THR A 156 -8.10 27.56 -14.47
CA THR A 156 -8.48 28.93 -14.85
C THR A 156 -9.87 29.29 -14.32
N PRO A 157 -10.19 30.59 -14.15
CA PRO A 157 -11.56 31.01 -13.83
C PRO A 157 -12.60 30.52 -14.86
N SER A 158 -12.20 30.36 -16.13
CA SER A 158 -13.06 29.82 -17.18
C SER A 158 -13.44 28.36 -16.93
N ASP A 159 -12.51 27.55 -16.41
CA ASP A 159 -12.78 26.15 -16.07
C ASP A 159 -13.77 26.03 -14.90
N VAL A 160 -13.64 26.93 -13.92
CA VAL A 160 -14.57 27.01 -12.78
C VAL A 160 -15.97 27.39 -13.26
N GLN A 161 -16.08 28.36 -14.17
CA GLN A 161 -17.37 28.76 -14.75
C GLN A 161 -17.99 27.61 -15.55
N ALA A 162 -17.21 26.93 -16.40
CA ALA A 162 -17.68 25.79 -17.16
C ALA A 162 -18.15 24.63 -16.25
N PHE A 163 -17.46 24.39 -15.14
CA PHE A 163 -17.88 23.42 -14.14
C PHE A 163 -19.20 23.83 -13.47
N TYR A 164 -19.33 25.09 -13.06
CA TYR A 164 -20.54 25.63 -12.44
C TYR A 164 -21.76 25.51 -13.36
N ASP A 165 -21.60 25.89 -14.63
CA ASP A 165 -22.69 25.89 -15.62
C ASP A 165 -23.15 24.47 -15.99
N ARG A 166 -22.23 23.48 -15.95
CA ARG A 166 -22.53 22.07 -16.22
C ARG A 166 -23.13 21.34 -15.02
N THR A 167 -22.88 21.82 -13.80
CA THR A 167 -23.27 21.11 -12.58
C THR A 167 -24.69 21.48 -12.17
N PRO A 168 -25.57 20.49 -11.92
CA PRO A 168 -26.91 20.73 -11.39
C PRO A 168 -26.90 21.57 -10.10
N LYS A 169 -27.82 22.54 -10.00
CA LYS A 169 -27.86 23.49 -8.88
C LYS A 169 -28.11 22.85 -7.52
N ASP A 170 -28.76 21.69 -7.49
CA ASP A 170 -29.04 20.89 -6.30
C ASP A 170 -27.80 20.18 -5.75
N SER A 171 -26.79 19.97 -6.58
CA SER A 171 -25.54 19.27 -6.28
C SER A 171 -24.42 20.24 -5.87
N LEU A 172 -24.67 21.55 -5.96
CA LEU A 172 -23.71 22.57 -5.55
C LEU A 172 -23.71 22.72 -4.02
N PRO A 173 -22.53 22.75 -3.38
CA PRO A 173 -22.43 22.95 -1.93
C PRO A 173 -22.96 24.33 -1.54
N ILE A 174 -23.77 24.37 -0.48
CA ILE A 174 -24.27 25.63 0.08
C ILE A 174 -23.14 26.26 0.90
N ILE A 175 -22.68 27.43 0.47
CA ILE A 175 -21.73 28.22 1.27
C ILE A 175 -22.54 28.93 2.36
N SER A 176 -22.19 28.67 3.62
CA SER A 176 -22.82 29.32 4.76
C SER A 176 -22.66 30.84 4.69
N THR A 177 -23.72 31.56 5.08
CA THR A 177 -23.69 33.02 5.17
C THR A 177 -22.54 33.48 6.07
N GLN A 178 -21.66 34.31 5.52
CA GLN A 178 -20.58 34.95 6.28
C GLN A 178 -21.08 36.29 6.84
N TYR A 179 -20.90 36.51 8.13
CA TYR A 179 -21.27 37.76 8.80
C TYR A 179 -20.01 38.58 9.12
N GLN A 180 -20.00 39.86 8.76
CA GLN A 180 -18.96 40.79 9.20
C GLN A 180 -19.51 41.60 10.38
N ILE A 181 -18.95 41.39 11.57
CA ILE A 181 -19.39 42.06 12.80
C ILE A 181 -18.35 43.10 13.20
N LYS A 182 -18.79 44.32 13.50
CA LYS A 182 -17.97 45.34 14.18
C LYS A 182 -18.51 45.52 15.59
N GLN A 183 -17.67 45.29 16.59
CA GLN A 183 -18.03 45.40 17.99
C GLN A 183 -17.28 46.58 18.62
N ILE A 184 -18.02 47.45 19.30
CA ILE A 184 -17.47 48.45 20.21
C ILE A 184 -17.77 47.96 21.63
N VAL A 185 -16.75 47.73 22.43
CA VAL A 185 -16.89 47.28 23.82
C VAL A 185 -16.55 48.43 24.75
N LEU A 186 -17.51 48.80 25.60
CA LEU A 186 -17.29 49.73 26.69
C LEU A 186 -17.24 48.94 28.00
N TYR A 187 -16.07 48.86 28.61
CA TYR A 187 -15.91 48.26 29.93
C TYR A 187 -16.27 49.28 31.02
N PRO A 188 -17.04 48.90 32.05
CA PRO A 188 -17.30 49.79 33.18
C PRO A 188 -16.01 50.03 34.00
N ASN A 189 -15.87 51.21 34.61
CA ASN A 189 -14.78 51.47 35.55
C ASN A 189 -14.95 50.57 36.78
N LYS A 190 -13.92 49.79 37.10
CA LYS A 190 -13.87 48.85 38.24
C LYS A 190 -14.14 49.54 39.57
N GLU A 191 -13.79 50.82 39.71
CA GLU A 191 -13.98 51.59 40.95
C GLU A 191 -15.45 51.91 41.25
N ALA A 192 -16.30 52.03 40.23
CA ALA A 192 -17.74 52.30 40.40
C ALA A 192 -18.54 51.05 40.79
N ALA A 193 -18.01 49.85 40.54
CA ALA A 193 -18.69 48.57 40.81
C ALA A 193 -18.53 48.06 42.25
N VAL A 194 -17.59 48.62 43.02
CA VAL A 194 -17.34 48.23 44.44
C VAL A 194 -18.23 49.03 45.41
N MET A 195 -18.93 50.05 44.93
CA MET A 195 -19.72 50.99 45.73
C MET A 195 -21.23 50.72 45.71
N ALA A 196 -21.66 49.52 45.31
CA ALA A 196 -23.05 49.04 45.38
C ALA A 196 -23.10 47.71 46.15
#